data_AF-A0A8J2J3M9-F1
#
_entry.id   AF-A0A8J2J3M9-F1
#
_cell.length_a   1.000
_cell.length_b   1.000
_cell.length_c   1.000
_cell.angle_alpha   90.00
_cell.angle_beta   90.00
_cell.angle_gamma   90.00
#
_symmetry.space_group_name_H-M   'P 1'
#
loop_
_entity.id
_entity.type
_entity.pdbx_description
1 polymer ?
#
loop_
_entity_poly.entity_id
_entity_poly.type
_entity_poly.pdbx_seq_one_letter_code
_entity_poly.pdbx_strand_id
1 'polypeptide(L)'
;MTATNSVSPDAIRAMFASALSSMYRREVPQYGTLLKLVSDINHKNNQQIEPRIEVERHGAIRLGTPEELSMMRRLFSVMGMHPVGYYDLTVASLPVHATCFRPLTQEALAYNPFRVFTSLLRLELIEDEDLRSKAAEILSKRQIFTTRCIELIELFESQESFSESTAEEFIKEALETFRWHKTSTVDLKTYKALRKAHPLIADVVCFKGPHINHLTPRVLDIETAQIRMLRYGLQAKDAIEGPPPRSCPILLRQTSFLAIDEAIAFSEGEETGGSHKARFGEIEQRGMALTPKGRQLYDDLINEWRGSVGDESKEKHLANIFERFPDDMETLRKEKLAYFTYKPVSSPEGDDIETLVSSGAVKVEPITYEDFLPVSAAGIFHSNLGDDGGMSHSVGADQGSFEKSLGCVVKKEFELYSEMQETSIRECLA
;
A
#
# COMPACT_ATOMS: atom_id res chain seq x y z
N MET A 1 0.83 -10.82 -42.08
CA MET A 1 1.39 -10.62 -40.73
C MET A 1 0.25 -10.15 -39.86
N THR A 2 -0.37 -11.07 -39.13
CA THR A 2 -1.43 -10.72 -38.17
C THR A 2 -0.78 -9.98 -37.02
N ALA A 3 -1.10 -8.70 -36.84
CA ALA A 3 -0.70 -7.95 -35.66
C ALA A 3 -1.23 -8.73 -34.44
N THR A 4 -0.31 -9.34 -33.69
CA THR A 4 -0.63 -9.91 -32.39
C THR A 4 -1.00 -8.75 -31.48
N ASN A 5 -2.29 -8.61 -31.15
CA ASN A 5 -2.79 -7.67 -30.15
C ASN A 5 -2.16 -8.01 -28.80
N SER A 6 -0.98 -7.45 -28.54
CA SER A 6 -0.28 -7.58 -27.27
C SER A 6 -0.86 -6.59 -26.27
N VAL A 7 -0.95 -7.02 -25.01
CA VAL A 7 -1.48 -6.20 -23.91
C VAL A 7 -0.31 -5.60 -23.15
N SER A 8 -0.35 -4.30 -22.87
CA SER A 8 0.68 -3.64 -22.08
C SER A 8 0.63 -4.10 -20.60
N PRO A 9 1.75 -4.09 -19.87
CA PRO A 9 1.76 -4.37 -18.44
C PRO A 9 0.80 -3.48 -17.64
N ASP A 10 0.60 -2.23 -18.07
CA ASP A 10 -0.36 -1.29 -17.49
C ASP A 10 -1.81 -1.74 -17.63
N ALA A 11 -2.17 -2.29 -18.79
CA ALA A 11 -3.48 -2.88 -19.00
C ALA A 11 -3.66 -4.17 -18.18
N ILE A 12 -2.65 -5.04 -18.10
CA ILE A 12 -2.69 -6.24 -17.25
C ILE A 12 -2.91 -5.84 -15.77
N ARG A 13 -2.19 -4.82 -15.28
CA ARG A 13 -2.36 -4.28 -13.94
C ARG A 13 -3.77 -3.75 -13.71
N ALA A 14 -4.31 -2.97 -14.64
CA ALA A 14 -5.67 -2.44 -14.52
C ALA A 14 -6.72 -3.55 -14.45
N MET A 15 -6.59 -4.58 -15.29
CA MET A 15 -7.47 -5.76 -15.27
C MET A 15 -7.33 -6.53 -13.95
N PHE A 16 -6.11 -6.76 -13.47
CA PHE A 16 -5.85 -7.42 -12.19
C PHE A 16 -6.46 -6.65 -11.02
N ALA A 17 -6.23 -5.34 -10.93
CA ALA A 17 -6.78 -4.48 -9.86
C ALA A 17 -8.32 -4.50 -9.84
N SER A 18 -8.96 -4.53 -11.01
CA SER A 18 -10.42 -4.67 -11.14
C SER A 18 -10.91 -6.04 -10.68
N ALA A 19 -10.24 -7.11 -11.11
CA ALA A 19 -10.60 -8.47 -10.76
C ALA A 19 -10.38 -8.78 -9.27
N LEU A 20 -9.29 -8.26 -8.69
CA LEU A 20 -8.99 -8.35 -7.26
C LEU A 20 -10.04 -7.59 -6.43
N SER A 21 -10.40 -6.37 -6.84
CA SER A 21 -11.46 -5.58 -6.19
C SER A 21 -12.81 -6.32 -6.22
N SER A 22 -13.13 -6.95 -7.36
CA SER A 22 -14.34 -7.75 -7.50
C SER A 22 -14.33 -9.00 -6.62
N MET A 23 -13.19 -9.67 -6.50
CA MET A 23 -13.00 -10.80 -5.57
C MET A 23 -13.18 -10.35 -4.12
N TYR A 24 -12.44 -9.31 -3.70
CA TYR A 24 -12.48 -8.81 -2.34
C TYR A 24 -13.88 -8.31 -1.94
N ARG A 25 -14.62 -7.67 -2.85
CA ARG A 25 -16.02 -7.28 -2.63
C ARG A 25 -16.96 -8.45 -2.38
N ARG A 26 -16.73 -9.60 -3.02
CA ARG A 26 -17.53 -10.82 -2.78
C ARG A 26 -17.19 -11.45 -1.43
N GLU A 27 -15.93 -11.41 -1.04
CA GLU A 27 -15.46 -11.96 0.24
C GLU A 27 -15.81 -11.05 1.43
N VAL A 28 -15.81 -9.73 1.23
CA VAL A 28 -16.02 -8.70 2.27
C VAL A 28 -17.09 -7.69 1.82
N PRO A 29 -18.38 -7.94 2.09
CA PRO A 29 -19.47 -7.08 1.62
C PRO A 29 -19.36 -5.61 2.05
N GLN A 30 -18.80 -5.34 3.23
CA GLN A 30 -18.56 -4.00 3.77
C GLN A 30 -17.64 -3.17 2.85
N TYR A 31 -16.72 -3.80 2.14
CA TYR A 31 -15.89 -3.11 1.14
C TYR A 31 -16.74 -2.58 -0.03
N GLY A 32 -17.79 -3.30 -0.44
CA GLY A 32 -18.74 -2.79 -1.42
C GLY A 32 -19.48 -1.53 -0.96
N THR A 33 -19.85 -1.48 0.33
CA THR A 33 -20.43 -0.29 0.96
C THR A 33 -19.44 0.88 0.99
N LEU A 34 -18.18 0.61 1.33
CA LEU A 34 -17.10 1.60 1.32
C LEU A 34 -16.88 2.20 -0.07
N LEU A 35 -16.83 1.38 -1.13
CA LEU A 35 -16.66 1.87 -2.50
C LEU A 35 -17.79 2.81 -2.92
N LYS A 36 -19.04 2.50 -2.55
CA LYS A 36 -20.18 3.37 -2.81
C LYS A 36 -20.04 4.71 -2.08
N LEU A 37 -19.67 4.67 -0.80
CA LEU A 37 -19.45 5.86 0.01
C LEU A 37 -18.34 6.75 -0.59
N VAL A 38 -17.23 6.14 -1.03
CA VAL A 38 -16.12 6.87 -1.65
C VAL A 38 -16.55 7.53 -2.96
N SER A 39 -17.26 6.81 -3.82
CA SER A 39 -17.82 7.37 -5.06
C SER A 39 -18.76 8.54 -4.76
N ASP A 40 -19.68 8.40 -3.80
CA ASP A 40 -20.62 9.47 -3.40
C ASP A 40 -19.90 10.72 -2.84
N ILE A 41 -18.74 10.56 -2.20
CA ILE A 41 -17.93 11.68 -1.69
C ILE A 41 -17.17 12.34 -2.82
N ASN A 42 -16.50 11.54 -3.66
CA ASN A 42 -15.64 12.05 -4.72
C ASN A 42 -16.46 12.82 -5.77
N HIS A 43 -17.67 12.37 -6.12
CA HIS A 43 -18.56 13.06 -7.06
C HIS A 43 -19.37 14.23 -6.47
N LYS A 44 -19.15 14.57 -5.19
CA LYS A 44 -19.82 15.71 -4.58
C LYS A 44 -19.44 16.99 -5.34
N ASN A 45 -20.44 17.85 -5.60
CA ASN A 45 -20.30 19.15 -6.28
C ASN A 45 -19.90 19.12 -7.77
N ASN A 46 -20.05 17.99 -8.50
CA ASN A 46 -19.73 17.89 -9.94
C ASN A 46 -18.32 18.37 -10.31
N GLN A 47 -17.34 18.25 -9.40
CA GLN A 47 -15.96 18.52 -9.73
C GLN A 47 -15.48 17.53 -10.79
N GLN A 48 -14.70 18.01 -11.76
CA GLN A 48 -14.07 17.14 -12.75
C GLN A 48 -12.99 16.32 -12.03
N ILE A 49 -13.25 15.03 -11.84
CA ILE A 49 -12.35 14.10 -11.17
C ILE A 49 -11.45 13.46 -12.23
N GLU A 50 -10.17 13.29 -11.93
CA GLU A 50 -9.29 12.51 -12.76
C GLU A 50 -9.76 11.04 -12.80
N PRO A 51 -9.85 10.40 -13.98
CA PRO A 51 -10.31 9.02 -14.11
C PRO A 51 -9.54 8.02 -13.22
N ARG A 52 -8.24 8.29 -12.95
CA ARG A 52 -7.42 7.44 -12.07
C ARG A 52 -8.02 7.28 -10.66
N ILE A 53 -8.69 8.31 -10.12
CA ILE A 53 -9.18 8.32 -8.73
C ILE A 53 -10.27 7.26 -8.50
N GLU A 54 -11.11 6.96 -9.49
CA GLU A 54 -12.19 5.96 -9.35
C GLU A 54 -11.68 4.51 -9.28
N VAL A 55 -10.52 4.27 -9.89
CA VAL A 55 -9.89 2.94 -9.97
C VAL A 55 -8.73 2.79 -9.00
N GLU A 56 -8.25 3.88 -8.41
CA GLU A 56 -7.10 3.93 -7.53
C GLU A 56 -7.33 3.16 -6.22
N ARG A 57 -6.48 2.15 -6.02
CA ARG A 57 -6.53 1.24 -4.88
C ARG A 57 -5.13 0.83 -4.49
N HIS A 58 -4.94 0.48 -3.22
CA HIS A 58 -3.81 -0.32 -2.81
C HIS A 58 -4.25 -1.58 -2.06
N GLY A 59 -3.52 -2.67 -2.24
CA GLY A 59 -3.66 -3.88 -1.42
C GLY A 59 -2.52 -4.02 -0.42
N ALA A 60 -2.72 -4.83 0.61
CA ALA A 60 -1.64 -5.26 1.49
C ALA A 60 -1.64 -6.78 1.69
N ILE A 61 -0.45 -7.38 1.58
CA ILE A 61 -0.23 -8.83 1.72
C ILE A 61 0.98 -9.10 2.62
N ARG A 62 1.03 -10.32 3.17
CA ARG A 62 2.11 -10.76 4.04
C ARG A 62 2.61 -12.14 3.59
N LEU A 63 3.91 -12.26 3.41
CA LEU A 63 4.62 -13.45 2.97
C LEU A 63 5.43 -14.04 4.12
N GLY A 64 5.63 -15.35 4.07
CA GLY A 64 6.33 -16.11 5.10
C GLY A 64 7.78 -16.43 4.76
N THR A 65 8.14 -16.50 3.47
CA THR A 65 9.50 -16.91 3.06
C THR A 65 10.15 -15.99 2.01
N PRO A 66 11.49 -15.95 1.95
CA PRO A 66 12.23 -15.28 0.88
C PRO A 66 11.84 -15.76 -0.54
N GLU A 67 11.61 -17.06 -0.72
CA GLU A 67 11.24 -17.65 -2.01
C GLU A 67 9.88 -17.13 -2.48
N GLU A 68 8.92 -17.00 -1.54
CA GLU A 68 7.63 -16.39 -1.81
C GLU A 68 7.79 -14.92 -2.25
N LEU A 69 8.64 -14.14 -1.57
CA LEU A 69 8.90 -12.73 -1.92
C LEU A 69 9.54 -12.59 -3.32
N SER A 70 10.54 -13.42 -3.62
CA SER A 70 11.22 -13.41 -4.92
C SER A 70 10.27 -13.77 -6.07
N MET A 71 9.42 -14.79 -5.89
CA MET A 71 8.42 -15.16 -6.90
C MET A 71 7.32 -14.08 -7.01
N MET A 72 6.89 -13.50 -5.89
CA MET A 72 5.90 -12.42 -5.89
C MET A 72 6.40 -11.19 -6.65
N ARG A 73 7.70 -10.85 -6.55
CA ARG A 73 8.33 -9.82 -7.39
C ARG A 73 8.18 -10.13 -8.88
N ARG A 74 8.41 -11.37 -9.29
CA ARG A 74 8.28 -11.79 -10.70
C ARG A 74 6.83 -11.68 -11.16
N LEU A 75 5.87 -12.13 -10.33
CA LEU A 75 4.44 -11.97 -10.58
C LEU A 75 4.07 -10.50 -10.80
N PHE A 76 4.51 -9.60 -9.93
CA PHE A 76 4.23 -8.17 -10.05
C PHE A 76 4.93 -7.51 -11.25
N SER A 77 6.08 -8.03 -11.69
CA SER A 77 6.79 -7.54 -12.87
C SER A 77 5.97 -7.72 -14.16
N VAL A 78 5.14 -8.76 -14.27
CA VAL A 78 4.21 -8.96 -15.41
C VAL A 78 3.23 -7.79 -15.54
N MET A 79 2.91 -7.14 -14.42
CA MET A 79 2.00 -6.00 -14.32
C MET A 79 2.72 -4.65 -14.30
N GLY A 80 4.02 -4.60 -14.63
CA GLY A 80 4.80 -3.37 -14.60
C GLY A 80 4.92 -2.76 -13.20
N MET A 81 4.86 -3.61 -12.16
CA MET A 81 4.96 -3.18 -10.77
C MET A 81 6.33 -3.59 -10.22
N HIS A 82 7.01 -2.62 -9.63
CA HIS A 82 8.39 -2.73 -9.16
C HIS A 82 8.46 -2.45 -7.67
N PRO A 83 9.42 -3.06 -6.94
CA PRO A 83 9.59 -2.80 -5.51
C PRO A 83 10.18 -1.40 -5.28
N VAL A 84 9.45 -0.56 -4.57
CA VAL A 84 9.80 0.82 -4.23
C VAL A 84 9.74 1.01 -2.72
N GLY A 85 10.80 1.61 -2.18
CA GLY A 85 10.97 1.88 -0.76
C GLY A 85 11.24 0.62 0.06
N TYR A 86 11.79 0.83 1.25
CA TYR A 86 12.00 -0.19 2.26
C TYR A 86 11.37 0.28 3.57
N TYR A 87 10.57 -0.59 4.17
CA TYR A 87 9.81 -0.31 5.38
C TYR A 87 10.20 -1.33 6.46
N ASP A 88 10.98 -0.91 7.45
CA ASP A 88 11.24 -1.71 8.64
C ASP A 88 10.11 -1.46 9.65
N LEU A 89 9.28 -2.46 9.88
CA LEU A 89 8.15 -2.36 10.82
C LEU A 89 8.50 -2.92 12.20
N THR A 90 9.73 -3.38 12.43
CA THR A 90 10.20 -3.82 13.76
C THR A 90 10.29 -2.64 14.73
N VAL A 91 10.47 -1.42 14.22
CA VAL A 91 10.38 -0.17 15.01
C VAL A 91 8.99 0.05 15.62
N ALA A 92 7.98 -0.61 15.06
CA ALA A 92 6.61 -0.67 15.55
C ALA A 92 6.29 -2.02 16.21
N SER A 93 7.31 -2.77 16.66
CA SER A 93 7.17 -4.09 17.29
C SER A 93 6.47 -5.15 16.42
N LEU A 94 6.42 -4.96 15.10
CA LEU A 94 5.89 -5.95 14.16
C LEU A 94 7.04 -6.79 13.61
N PRO A 95 6.94 -8.13 13.58
CA PRO A 95 8.05 -8.99 13.16
C PRO A 95 8.19 -9.07 11.62
N VAL A 96 8.12 -7.94 10.93
CA VAL A 96 8.14 -7.87 9.46
C VAL A 96 8.95 -6.68 8.96
N HIS A 97 9.41 -6.80 7.73
CA HIS A 97 9.90 -5.72 6.88
C HIS A 97 9.18 -5.78 5.53
N ALA A 98 9.12 -4.69 4.77
CA ALA A 98 8.25 -4.60 3.60
C ALA A 98 8.80 -3.69 2.49
N THR A 99 8.15 -3.78 1.32
CA THR A 99 8.29 -2.88 0.18
C THR A 99 6.92 -2.62 -0.47
N CYS A 100 6.82 -1.61 -1.32
CA CYS A 100 5.64 -1.35 -2.14
C CYS A 100 5.90 -1.80 -3.58
N PHE A 101 5.11 -2.73 -4.12
CA PHE A 101 5.10 -2.99 -5.55
C PHE A 101 4.18 -2.02 -6.26
N ARG A 102 4.73 -1.20 -7.16
CA ARG A 102 3.97 -0.19 -7.91
C ARG A 102 4.60 0.21 -9.25
N PRO A 103 3.85 0.89 -10.13
CA PRO A 103 4.40 1.51 -11.33
C PRO A 103 5.39 2.62 -10.99
N LEU A 104 6.32 2.88 -11.93
CA LEU A 104 7.42 3.83 -11.73
C LEU A 104 7.18 5.19 -12.40
N THR A 105 6.52 5.24 -13.55
CA THR A 105 6.41 6.48 -14.35
C THR A 105 5.06 7.16 -14.19
N GLN A 106 5.03 8.45 -14.51
CA GLN A 106 3.81 9.26 -14.44
C GLN A 106 2.72 8.71 -15.36
N GLU A 107 3.09 8.24 -16.56
CA GLU A 107 2.16 7.68 -17.55
C GLU A 107 1.54 6.38 -17.05
N ALA A 108 2.35 5.49 -16.49
CA ALA A 108 1.89 4.21 -15.95
C ALA A 108 0.98 4.41 -14.72
N LEU A 109 1.32 5.37 -13.85
CA LEU A 109 0.49 5.75 -12.70
C LEU A 109 -0.82 6.41 -13.13
N ALA A 110 -0.79 7.26 -14.15
CA ALA A 110 -2.00 7.88 -14.71
C ALA A 110 -2.92 6.84 -15.37
N TYR A 111 -2.35 5.80 -16.00
CA TYR A 111 -3.11 4.69 -16.56
C TYR A 111 -3.81 3.87 -15.46
N ASN A 112 -3.04 3.41 -14.47
CA ASN A 112 -3.57 2.71 -13.32
C ASN A 112 -2.55 2.71 -12.16
N PRO A 113 -2.84 3.38 -11.03
CA PRO A 113 -1.90 3.51 -9.92
C PRO A 113 -2.04 2.39 -8.88
N PHE A 114 -2.41 1.16 -9.29
CA PHE A 114 -2.54 0.05 -8.34
C PHE A 114 -1.20 -0.29 -7.69
N ARG A 115 -1.25 -0.46 -6.36
CA ARG A 115 -0.07 -0.69 -5.49
C ARG A 115 -0.32 -1.87 -4.58
N VAL A 116 0.72 -2.62 -4.24
CA VAL A 116 0.63 -3.66 -3.20
C VAL A 116 1.75 -3.49 -2.18
N PHE A 117 1.37 -3.22 -0.93
CA PHE A 117 2.29 -3.26 0.20
C PHE A 117 2.55 -4.71 0.58
N THR A 118 3.79 -5.17 0.42
CA THR A 118 4.17 -6.58 0.60
C THR A 118 5.15 -6.69 1.75
N SER A 119 4.71 -7.31 2.84
CA SER A 119 5.54 -7.59 4.00
C SER A 119 6.12 -9.01 3.95
N LEU A 120 7.33 -9.18 4.44
CA LEU A 120 7.97 -10.47 4.68
C LEU A 120 8.14 -10.69 6.19
N LEU A 121 7.68 -11.84 6.68
CA LEU A 121 7.86 -12.28 8.06
C LEU A 121 9.32 -12.57 8.37
N ARG A 122 9.81 -12.00 9.47
CA ARG A 122 11.14 -12.23 10.02
C ARG A 122 11.07 -13.32 11.10
N LEU A 123 11.20 -14.57 10.68
CA LEU A 123 11.11 -15.74 11.58
C LEU A 123 12.15 -15.69 12.70
N GLU A 124 13.31 -15.09 12.46
CA GLU A 124 14.37 -14.92 13.46
C GLU A 124 13.95 -14.08 14.66
N LEU A 125 12.88 -13.28 14.54
CA LEU A 125 12.31 -12.51 15.64
C LEU A 125 11.40 -13.33 16.54
N ILE A 126 11.02 -14.55 16.15
CA ILE A 126 10.26 -15.45 17.03
C ILE A 126 11.20 -15.99 18.11
N GLU A 127 10.98 -15.56 19.37
CA GLU A 127 11.85 -15.89 20.52
C GLU A 127 11.86 -17.38 20.87
N ASP A 128 10.70 -18.03 20.81
CA ASP A 128 10.56 -19.47 21.06
C ASP A 128 11.13 -20.26 19.88
N GLU A 129 12.27 -20.92 20.08
CA GLU A 129 13.00 -21.63 19.04
C GLU A 129 12.25 -22.84 18.46
N ASP A 130 11.49 -23.54 19.30
CA ASP A 130 10.65 -24.67 18.87
C ASP A 130 9.50 -24.15 18.00
N LEU A 131 8.87 -23.05 18.42
CA LEU A 131 7.80 -22.41 17.67
C LEU A 131 8.29 -21.83 16.34
N ARG A 132 9.48 -21.20 16.35
CA ARG A 132 10.16 -20.70 15.14
C ARG A 132 10.44 -21.82 14.16
N SER A 133 10.98 -22.94 14.63
CA SER A 133 11.28 -24.10 13.79
C SER A 133 10.01 -24.71 13.20
N LYS A 134 8.94 -24.80 14.01
CA LYS A 134 7.64 -25.27 13.56
C LYS A 134 7.02 -24.34 12.51
N ALA A 135 7.12 -23.02 12.70
CA ALA A 135 6.66 -22.04 11.71
C ALA A 135 7.40 -22.19 10.37
N ALA A 136 8.72 -22.36 10.40
CA ALA A 136 9.53 -22.62 9.21
C ALA A 136 9.14 -23.95 8.51
N GLU A 137 8.84 -25.00 9.27
CA GLU A 137 8.38 -26.28 8.72
C GLU A 137 7.01 -26.14 8.03
N ILE A 138 6.07 -25.42 8.62
CA ILE A 138 4.74 -25.20 8.02
C ILE A 138 4.88 -24.41 6.71
N LEU A 139 5.66 -23.33 6.73
CA LEU A 139 5.88 -22.48 5.57
C LEU A 139 6.61 -23.21 4.44
N SER A 140 7.58 -24.08 4.74
CA SER A 140 8.32 -24.82 3.69
C SER A 140 7.48 -25.87 2.94
N LYS A 141 6.33 -26.28 3.49
CA LYS A 141 5.44 -27.28 2.87
C LYS A 141 4.38 -26.69 1.96
N ARG A 142 4.11 -25.37 2.03
CA ARG A 142 3.04 -24.76 1.24
C ARG A 142 3.55 -24.28 -0.12
N GLN A 143 2.67 -24.29 -1.11
CA GLN A 143 2.90 -23.68 -2.40
C GLN A 143 1.79 -22.65 -2.65
N ILE A 144 2.12 -21.36 -2.59
CA ILE A 144 1.12 -20.28 -2.66
C ILE A 144 0.74 -19.92 -4.10
N PHE A 145 1.58 -20.26 -5.08
CA PHE A 145 1.35 -20.01 -6.50
C PHE A 145 0.89 -21.29 -7.20
N THR A 146 -0.09 -21.18 -8.09
CA THR A 146 -0.45 -22.31 -8.95
C THR A 146 0.69 -22.60 -9.93
N THR A 147 0.84 -23.86 -10.33
CA THR A 147 1.84 -24.25 -11.34
C THR A 147 1.67 -23.43 -12.62
N ARG A 148 0.41 -23.21 -13.03
CA ARG A 148 0.09 -22.43 -14.23
C ARG A 148 0.48 -20.96 -14.10
N CYS A 149 0.33 -20.35 -12.93
CA CYS A 149 0.80 -18.99 -12.68
C CYS A 149 2.32 -18.87 -12.91
N ILE A 150 3.09 -19.84 -12.40
CA ILE A 150 4.55 -19.87 -12.56
C ILE A 150 4.93 -20.01 -14.04
N GLU A 151 4.30 -20.94 -14.77
CA GLU A 151 4.53 -21.11 -16.21
C GLU A 151 4.25 -19.83 -17.01
N LEU A 152 3.19 -19.09 -16.65
CA LEU A 152 2.83 -17.84 -17.32
C LEU A 152 3.83 -16.72 -17.01
N ILE A 153 4.34 -16.64 -15.79
CA ILE A 153 5.41 -15.71 -15.43
C ILE A 153 6.67 -16.00 -16.26
N GLU A 154 7.09 -17.27 -16.35
CA GLU A 154 8.26 -17.67 -17.15
C GLU A 154 8.06 -17.40 -18.65
N LEU A 155 6.83 -17.61 -19.14
CA LEU A 155 6.46 -17.24 -20.51
C LEU A 155 6.62 -15.73 -20.72
N PHE A 156 6.12 -14.89 -19.82
CA PHE A 156 6.25 -13.43 -19.90
C PHE A 156 7.72 -13.00 -19.90
N GLU A 157 8.55 -13.58 -19.02
CA GLU A 157 9.99 -13.28 -18.96
C GLU A 157 10.71 -13.67 -20.26
N SER A 158 10.21 -14.64 -21.02
CA SER A 158 10.82 -15.09 -22.28
C SER A 158 10.45 -14.24 -23.51
N GLN A 159 9.26 -13.63 -23.53
CA GLN A 159 8.71 -12.97 -24.72
C GLN A 159 8.24 -11.52 -24.47
N GLU A 160 8.34 -11.04 -23.22
CA GLU A 160 8.02 -9.68 -22.73
C GLU A 160 6.63 -9.15 -23.13
N SER A 161 5.70 -10.04 -23.46
CA SER A 161 4.36 -9.67 -23.92
C SER A 161 3.36 -10.81 -23.73
N PHE A 162 2.09 -10.45 -23.58
CA PHE A 162 0.98 -11.39 -23.58
C PHE A 162 -0.03 -10.99 -24.65
N SER A 163 -0.70 -11.99 -25.24
CA SER A 163 -2.01 -11.77 -25.86
C SER A 163 -3.07 -11.52 -24.78
N GLU A 164 -4.20 -10.96 -25.17
CA GLU A 164 -5.34 -10.72 -24.27
C GLU A 164 -5.79 -12.00 -23.54
N SER A 165 -5.94 -13.12 -24.25
CA SER A 165 -6.32 -14.41 -23.66
C SER A 165 -5.32 -14.92 -22.61
N THR A 166 -4.02 -14.72 -22.86
CA THR A 166 -2.97 -15.16 -21.94
C THR A 166 -2.92 -14.26 -20.71
N ALA A 167 -3.16 -12.95 -20.88
CA ALA A 167 -3.26 -12.02 -19.77
C ALA A 167 -4.47 -12.33 -18.87
N GLU A 168 -5.63 -12.67 -19.45
CA GLU A 168 -6.82 -13.11 -18.69
C GLU A 168 -6.55 -14.40 -17.91
N GLU A 169 -5.89 -15.37 -18.53
CA GLU A 169 -5.48 -16.61 -17.86
C GLU A 169 -4.53 -16.33 -16.70
N PHE A 170 -3.50 -15.50 -16.93
CA PHE A 170 -2.55 -15.09 -15.90
C PHE A 170 -3.25 -14.44 -14.70
N ILE A 171 -4.19 -13.53 -14.94
CA ILE A 171 -4.94 -12.86 -13.87
C ILE A 171 -5.74 -13.86 -13.06
N LYS A 172 -6.43 -14.80 -13.71
CA LYS A 172 -7.21 -15.83 -13.03
C LYS A 172 -6.33 -16.67 -12.10
N GLU A 173 -5.18 -17.13 -12.59
CA GLU A 173 -4.24 -17.95 -11.82
C GLU A 173 -3.54 -17.16 -10.72
N ALA A 174 -3.18 -15.89 -10.96
CA ALA A 174 -2.60 -15.01 -9.96
C ALA A 174 -3.58 -14.74 -8.81
N LEU A 175 -4.88 -14.56 -9.09
CA LEU A 175 -5.90 -14.31 -8.07
C LEU A 175 -6.06 -15.46 -7.07
N GLU A 176 -5.79 -16.70 -7.45
CA GLU A 176 -5.82 -17.84 -6.51
C GLU A 176 -4.82 -17.67 -5.37
N THR A 177 -3.70 -16.98 -5.61
CA THR A 177 -2.67 -16.70 -4.59
C THR A 177 -3.22 -15.83 -3.44
N PHE A 178 -4.18 -14.95 -3.74
CA PHE A 178 -4.68 -13.93 -2.81
C PHE A 178 -6.06 -14.24 -2.22
N ARG A 179 -6.65 -15.37 -2.63
CA ARG A 179 -8.01 -15.77 -2.25
C ARG A 179 -8.10 -16.09 -0.77
N TRP A 180 -9.25 -15.78 -0.16
CA TRP A 180 -9.51 -16.24 1.20
C TRP A 180 -9.71 -17.76 1.28
N HIS A 181 -9.14 -18.38 2.30
CA HIS A 181 -9.46 -19.76 2.67
C HIS A 181 -9.95 -19.80 4.12
N LYS A 182 -11.17 -20.33 4.33
CA LYS A 182 -11.79 -20.45 5.66
C LYS A 182 -11.21 -21.58 6.52
N THR A 183 -10.19 -22.26 6.00
CA THR A 183 -9.52 -23.38 6.66
C THR A 183 -8.05 -23.06 6.90
N SER A 184 -7.62 -23.31 8.13
CA SER A 184 -6.21 -23.25 8.52
C SER A 184 -5.50 -24.55 8.14
N THR A 185 -4.22 -24.44 7.81
CA THR A 185 -3.32 -25.57 7.49
C THR A 185 -2.77 -26.27 8.75
N VAL A 186 -3.09 -25.75 9.94
CA VAL A 186 -2.57 -26.26 11.23
C VAL A 186 -3.71 -26.58 12.19
N ASP A 187 -3.40 -27.35 13.22
CA ASP A 187 -4.31 -27.67 14.33
C ASP A 187 -4.55 -26.46 15.27
N LEU A 188 -5.63 -26.52 16.06
CA LEU A 188 -6.01 -25.41 16.96
C LEU A 188 -4.93 -25.07 18.00
N LYS A 189 -4.19 -26.06 18.50
CA LYS A 189 -3.14 -25.85 19.50
C LYS A 189 -1.97 -25.08 18.90
N THR A 190 -1.55 -25.45 17.70
CA THR A 190 -0.50 -24.77 16.93
C THR A 190 -0.90 -23.34 16.61
N TYR A 191 -2.11 -23.12 16.08
CA TYR A 191 -2.62 -21.78 15.81
C TYR A 191 -2.62 -20.90 17.06
N LYS A 192 -3.11 -21.43 18.20
CA LYS A 192 -3.10 -20.69 19.48
C LYS A 192 -1.69 -20.33 19.94
N ALA A 193 -0.71 -21.23 19.77
CA ALA A 193 0.68 -20.97 20.13
C ALA A 193 1.29 -19.85 19.26
N LEU A 194 1.12 -19.92 17.94
CA LEU A 194 1.60 -18.88 17.01
C LEU A 194 0.92 -17.54 17.26
N ARG A 195 -0.39 -17.54 17.51
CA ARG A 195 -1.16 -16.32 17.80
C ARG A 195 -0.73 -15.67 19.13
N LYS A 196 -0.42 -16.49 20.14
CA LYS A 196 0.08 -16.01 21.43
C LYS A 196 1.47 -15.36 21.28
N ALA A 197 2.32 -15.87 20.39
CA ALA A 197 3.59 -15.23 20.09
C ALA A 197 3.38 -13.88 19.40
N HIS A 198 2.57 -13.85 18.34
CA HIS A 198 2.09 -12.60 17.73
C HIS A 198 0.92 -12.88 16.77
N PRO A 199 -0.17 -12.08 16.75
CA PRO A 199 -1.30 -12.30 15.85
C PRO A 199 -0.90 -12.34 14.36
N LEU A 200 0.05 -11.49 13.94
CA LEU A 200 0.61 -11.50 12.58
C LEU A 200 1.30 -12.83 12.22
N ILE A 201 2.01 -13.47 13.16
CA ILE A 201 2.66 -14.76 12.88
C ILE A 201 1.60 -15.81 12.55
N ALA A 202 0.52 -15.87 13.32
CA ALA A 202 -0.57 -16.81 13.04
C ALA A 202 -1.23 -16.53 11.68
N ASP A 203 -1.47 -15.27 11.37
CA ASP A 203 -2.03 -14.81 10.09
C ASP A 203 -1.18 -15.25 8.87
N VAL A 204 0.15 -15.16 8.98
CA VAL A 204 1.05 -15.55 7.89
C VAL A 204 1.23 -17.07 7.80
N VAL A 205 1.45 -17.74 8.93
CA VAL A 205 1.90 -19.14 8.97
C VAL A 205 0.74 -20.13 8.83
N CYS A 206 -0.44 -19.82 9.37
CA CYS A 206 -1.51 -20.80 9.55
C CYS A 206 -2.43 -20.97 8.34
N PHE A 207 -2.18 -20.26 7.24
CA PHE A 207 -3.06 -20.19 6.07
C PHE A 207 -2.37 -20.62 4.79
N LYS A 208 -3.19 -21.04 3.81
CA LYS A 208 -2.72 -21.59 2.53
C LYS A 208 -1.92 -20.61 1.69
N GLY A 209 -2.21 -19.31 1.77
CA GLY A 209 -1.57 -18.28 0.98
C GLY A 209 -1.76 -16.87 1.55
N PRO A 210 -1.13 -15.87 0.93
CA PRO A 210 -1.15 -14.48 1.37
C PRO A 210 -2.46 -13.79 0.95
N HIS A 211 -3.53 -14.10 1.66
CA HIS A 211 -4.81 -13.45 1.43
C HIS A 211 -4.71 -11.92 1.57
N ILE A 212 -5.60 -11.19 0.88
CA ILE A 212 -5.65 -9.73 0.99
C ILE A 212 -6.03 -9.32 2.42
N ASN A 213 -5.13 -8.61 3.11
CA ASN A 213 -5.37 -8.08 4.45
C ASN A 213 -6.43 -6.97 4.41
N HIS A 214 -6.24 -6.04 3.48
CA HIS A 214 -7.16 -4.97 3.15
C HIS A 214 -6.96 -4.55 1.69
N LEU A 215 -8.01 -3.94 1.13
CA LEU A 215 -7.98 -3.26 -0.15
C LEU A 215 -8.55 -1.86 0.06
N THR A 216 -7.73 -0.85 -0.19
CA THR A 216 -7.97 0.52 0.24
C THR A 216 -8.30 1.39 -0.96
N PRO A 217 -9.50 1.97 -1.05
CA PRO A 217 -9.84 2.95 -2.08
C PRO A 217 -9.37 4.36 -1.69
N ARG A 218 -9.14 5.20 -2.71
CA ARG A 218 -8.81 6.62 -2.53
C ARG A 218 -10.07 7.50 -2.40
N VAL A 219 -10.11 8.32 -1.36
CA VAL A 219 -11.13 9.37 -1.15
C VAL A 219 -10.49 10.76 -1.20
N LEU A 220 -11.25 11.74 -1.68
CA LEU A 220 -10.80 13.14 -1.73
C LEU A 220 -10.97 13.89 -0.40
N ASP A 221 -11.92 13.45 0.43
CA ASP A 221 -12.24 14.04 1.73
C ASP A 221 -12.44 12.93 2.77
N ILE A 222 -11.35 12.60 3.47
CA ILE A 222 -11.33 11.55 4.49
C ILE A 222 -12.10 11.93 5.75
N GLU A 223 -12.28 13.22 6.04
CA GLU A 223 -13.05 13.69 7.21
C GLU A 223 -14.53 13.40 7.00
N THR A 224 -15.04 13.77 5.82
CA THR A 224 -16.41 13.41 5.42
C THR A 224 -16.57 11.90 5.37
N ALA A 225 -15.54 11.16 4.91
CA ALA A 225 -15.59 9.71 4.88
C ALA A 225 -15.73 9.10 6.27
N GLN A 226 -14.90 9.51 7.23
CA GLN A 226 -14.94 9.01 8.62
C GLN A 226 -16.33 9.23 9.25
N ILE A 227 -16.90 10.44 9.10
CA ILE A 227 -18.25 10.76 9.60
C ILE A 227 -19.32 9.89 8.93
N ARG A 228 -19.22 9.67 7.61
CA ARG A 228 -20.20 8.88 6.86
C ARG A 228 -20.06 7.39 7.12
N MET A 229 -18.87 6.87 7.35
CA MET A 229 -18.64 5.45 7.65
C MET A 229 -19.49 5.00 8.84
N LEU A 230 -19.50 5.78 9.93
CA LEU A 230 -20.34 5.53 11.10
C LEU A 230 -21.84 5.47 10.75
N ARG A 231 -22.32 6.37 9.88
CA ARG A 231 -23.73 6.40 9.43
C ARG A 231 -24.10 5.18 8.58
N TYR A 232 -23.14 4.59 7.88
CA TYR A 232 -23.32 3.40 7.05
C TYR A 232 -23.07 2.10 7.82
N GLY A 233 -22.90 2.18 9.15
CA GLY A 233 -22.68 1.01 10.02
C GLY A 233 -21.27 0.43 9.92
N LEU A 234 -20.33 1.14 9.28
CA LEU A 234 -18.92 0.80 9.30
C LEU A 234 -18.33 1.33 10.60
N GLN A 235 -17.84 0.43 11.45
CA GLN A 235 -17.22 0.78 12.73
C GLN A 235 -15.81 1.36 12.49
N ALA A 236 -15.78 2.59 11.97
CA ALA A 236 -14.56 3.37 11.77
C ALA A 236 -13.87 3.61 13.11
N LYS A 237 -12.54 3.61 13.09
CA LYS A 237 -11.73 4.02 14.24
C LYS A 237 -11.80 5.54 14.41
N ASP A 238 -11.61 5.98 15.65
CA ASP A 238 -11.68 7.40 16.00
C ASP A 238 -10.50 8.20 15.45
N ALA A 239 -9.33 7.57 15.26
CA ALA A 239 -8.12 8.25 14.80
C ALA A 239 -7.92 8.17 13.28
N ILE A 240 -7.50 9.30 12.70
CA ILE A 240 -6.92 9.38 11.35
C ILE A 240 -5.40 9.51 11.51
N GLU A 241 -4.67 8.65 10.81
CA GLU A 241 -3.20 8.73 10.76
C GLU A 241 -2.73 9.61 9.62
N GLY A 242 -1.52 10.15 9.75
CA GLY A 242 -0.92 11.09 8.81
C GLY A 242 -0.93 12.53 9.32
N PRO A 243 -0.70 13.52 8.45
CA PRO A 243 -0.81 14.93 8.82
C PRO A 243 -2.26 15.29 9.19
N PRO A 244 -2.47 16.41 9.91
CA PRO A 244 -3.79 16.96 10.13
C PRO A 244 -4.45 17.43 8.81
N PRO A 245 -5.71 17.85 8.82
CA PRO A 245 -6.35 18.49 7.65
C PRO A 245 -5.54 19.69 7.15
N ARG A 246 -5.42 19.81 5.83
CA ARG A 246 -4.59 20.82 5.15
C ARG A 246 -5.23 21.23 3.83
N SER A 247 -5.04 22.49 3.45
CA SER A 247 -5.44 23.03 2.14
C SER A 247 -4.59 22.44 1.02
N CYS A 248 -3.32 22.19 1.31
CA CYS A 248 -2.37 21.48 0.46
C CYS A 248 -2.02 20.13 1.13
N PRO A 249 -2.80 19.06 0.91
CA PRO A 249 -2.54 17.77 1.52
C PRO A 249 -1.14 17.25 1.15
N ILE A 250 -0.42 16.71 2.13
CA ILE A 250 0.91 16.12 1.97
C ILE A 250 0.88 14.64 2.35
N LEU A 251 1.74 13.83 1.72
CA LEU A 251 1.83 12.38 1.93
C LEU A 251 0.44 11.72 1.77
N LEU A 252 -0.06 11.07 2.81
CA LEU A 252 -1.42 10.53 2.86
C LEU A 252 -1.99 10.63 4.27
N ARG A 253 -3.31 10.62 4.32
CA ARG A 253 -4.10 10.41 5.55
C ARG A 253 -4.87 9.11 5.40
N GLN A 254 -5.00 8.34 6.47
CA GLN A 254 -5.66 7.03 6.41
C GLN A 254 -6.42 6.71 7.71
N THR A 255 -7.47 5.91 7.58
CA THR A 255 -8.17 5.32 8.73
C THR A 255 -8.70 3.94 8.37
N SER A 256 -9.03 3.14 9.37
CA SER A 256 -9.50 1.76 9.20
C SER A 256 -10.77 1.47 9.99
N PHE A 257 -11.42 0.37 9.65
CA PHE A 257 -12.59 -0.17 10.32
C PHE A 257 -12.53 -1.69 10.34
N LEU A 258 -13.17 -2.29 11.35
CA LEU A 258 -13.32 -3.74 11.39
C LEU A 258 -14.31 -4.17 10.29
N ALA A 259 -13.85 -4.95 9.31
CA ALA A 259 -14.69 -5.37 8.20
C ALA A 259 -15.45 -6.65 8.52
N ILE A 260 -14.78 -7.71 8.99
CA ILE A 260 -15.43 -8.99 9.31
C ILE A 260 -14.64 -9.78 10.37
N ASP A 261 -15.36 -10.43 11.30
CA ASP A 261 -14.80 -11.48 12.17
C ASP A 261 -15.20 -12.83 11.57
N GLU A 262 -14.21 -13.66 11.22
CA GLU A 262 -14.46 -14.89 10.48
C GLU A 262 -14.27 -16.12 11.35
N ALA A 263 -15.25 -17.02 11.28
CA ALA A 263 -15.12 -18.36 11.83
C ALA A 263 -14.11 -19.16 11.00
N ILE A 264 -13.15 -19.78 11.69
CA ILE A 264 -12.11 -20.60 11.09
C ILE A 264 -12.24 -22.04 11.55
N ALA A 265 -12.08 -22.95 10.60
CA ALA A 265 -11.86 -24.36 10.88
C ALA A 265 -10.36 -24.70 10.77
N PHE A 266 -9.88 -25.58 11.64
CA PHE A 266 -8.48 -26.00 11.72
C PHE A 266 -8.29 -27.39 11.13
N SER A 267 -7.03 -27.77 10.90
CA SER A 267 -6.67 -29.06 10.32
C SER A 267 -7.43 -29.30 9.01
N GLU A 268 -7.44 -28.30 8.13
CA GLU A 268 -8.20 -28.31 6.87
C GLU A 268 -9.72 -28.56 6.97
N GLY A 269 -10.32 -28.36 8.15
CA GLY A 269 -11.77 -28.50 8.36
C GLY A 269 -12.17 -29.56 9.37
N GLU A 270 -11.22 -30.34 9.91
CA GLU A 270 -11.51 -31.39 10.89
C GLU A 270 -11.86 -30.85 12.28
N GLU A 271 -11.34 -29.67 12.64
CA GLU A 271 -11.56 -29.03 13.93
C GLU A 271 -12.35 -27.71 13.75
N THR A 272 -13.43 -27.53 14.51
CA THR A 272 -14.27 -26.31 14.44
C THR A 272 -14.23 -25.51 15.73
N GLY A 273 -14.64 -24.23 15.67
CA GLY A 273 -14.79 -23.38 16.85
C GLY A 273 -13.71 -22.30 17.03
N GLY A 274 -12.92 -21.99 15.99
CA GLY A 274 -12.01 -20.84 15.99
C GLY A 274 -12.64 -19.57 15.44
N SER A 275 -12.10 -18.42 15.86
CA SER A 275 -12.29 -17.15 15.18
C SER A 275 -10.95 -16.48 14.86
N HIS A 276 -10.93 -15.75 13.77
CA HIS A 276 -9.77 -14.99 13.34
C HIS A 276 -10.21 -13.64 12.79
N LYS A 277 -9.53 -12.60 13.28
CA LYS A 277 -9.74 -11.22 12.87
C LYS A 277 -8.60 -10.82 11.93
N ALA A 278 -8.70 -11.22 10.66
CA ALA A 278 -7.70 -10.88 9.64
C ALA A 278 -8.07 -9.63 8.84
N ARG A 279 -9.37 -9.42 8.58
CA ARG A 279 -9.81 -8.55 7.49
C ARG A 279 -10.32 -7.22 7.98
N PHE A 280 -9.63 -6.18 7.54
CA PHE A 280 -9.95 -4.80 7.85
C PHE A 280 -10.31 -4.08 6.55
N GLY A 281 -11.19 -3.11 6.71
CA GLY A 281 -11.39 -2.11 5.68
C GLY A 281 -10.51 -0.92 6.02
N GLU A 282 -9.90 -0.34 5.01
CA GLU A 282 -9.10 0.86 5.14
C GLU A 282 -9.53 1.84 4.05
N ILE A 283 -9.34 3.14 4.30
CA ILE A 283 -9.59 4.22 3.36
C ILE A 283 -8.46 5.24 3.45
N GLU A 284 -8.05 5.79 2.31
CA GLU A 284 -6.93 6.74 2.25
C GLU A 284 -7.27 7.99 1.45
N GLN A 285 -6.68 9.12 1.84
CA GLN A 285 -6.62 10.35 1.07
C GLN A 285 -5.16 10.66 0.78
N ARG A 286 -4.79 10.73 -0.50
CA ARG A 286 -3.42 10.99 -0.95
C ARG A 286 -3.23 12.46 -1.33
N GLY A 287 -2.21 13.06 -0.73
CA GLY A 287 -1.70 14.39 -1.03
C GLY A 287 -0.45 14.35 -1.90
N MET A 288 0.39 15.37 -1.78
CA MET A 288 1.61 15.52 -2.57
C MET A 288 2.82 14.76 -2.00
N ALA A 289 3.68 14.30 -2.90
CA ALA A 289 4.96 13.70 -2.56
C ALA A 289 5.92 14.77 -2.02
N LEU A 290 6.56 14.48 -0.88
CA LEU A 290 7.53 15.39 -0.25
C LEU A 290 8.94 15.11 -0.75
N THR A 291 9.76 16.16 -0.83
CA THR A 291 11.21 16.04 -1.00
C THR A 291 11.85 15.51 0.30
N PRO A 292 13.14 15.11 0.30
CA PRO A 292 13.83 14.80 1.56
C PRO A 292 13.76 15.94 2.58
N LYS A 293 13.81 17.20 2.14
CA LYS A 293 13.67 18.38 3.01
C LYS A 293 12.26 18.48 3.62
N GLY A 294 11.22 18.34 2.79
CA GLY A 294 9.85 18.36 3.27
C GLY A 294 9.54 17.18 4.18
N ARG A 295 10.11 16.01 3.89
CA ARG A 295 9.94 14.82 4.70
C ARG A 295 10.62 14.96 6.07
N GLN A 296 11.83 15.51 6.13
CA GLN A 296 12.48 15.81 7.41
C GLN A 296 11.62 16.74 8.26
N LEU A 297 11.08 17.82 7.68
CA LEU A 297 10.19 18.73 8.39
C LEU A 297 8.93 18.00 8.91
N TYR A 298 8.32 17.14 8.09
CA TYR A 298 7.19 16.33 8.52
C TYR A 298 7.55 15.40 9.70
N ASP A 299 8.66 14.68 9.60
CA ASP A 299 9.12 13.74 10.63
C ASP A 299 9.47 14.47 11.94
N ASP A 300 10.11 15.64 11.87
CA ASP A 300 10.41 16.48 13.04
C ASP A 300 9.14 16.91 13.77
N LEU A 301 8.14 17.39 13.04
CA LEU A 301 6.85 17.83 13.60
C LEU A 301 6.04 16.67 14.20
N ILE A 302 6.03 15.50 13.54
CA ILE A 302 5.38 14.30 14.07
C ILE A 302 6.07 13.80 15.34
N ASN A 303 7.41 13.82 15.38
CA ASN A 303 8.16 13.40 16.56
C ASN A 303 7.97 14.36 17.74
N GLU A 304 7.90 15.67 17.48
CA GLU A 304 7.54 16.67 18.48
C GLU A 304 6.15 16.40 19.06
N TRP A 305 5.16 16.16 18.21
CA TRP A 305 3.81 15.82 18.64
C TRP A 305 3.77 14.52 19.47
N ARG A 306 4.49 13.47 19.06
CA ARG A 306 4.58 12.20 19.81
C ARG A 306 5.25 12.35 21.18
N GLY A 307 6.21 13.27 21.29
CA GLY A 307 6.91 13.58 22.54
C GLY A 307 6.11 14.49 23.48
N SER A 308 5.05 15.12 22.99
CA SER A 308 4.21 16.02 23.78
C SER A 308 3.27 15.24 24.73
N VAL A 309 3.12 15.75 25.96
CA VAL A 309 2.13 15.28 26.92
C VAL A 309 1.29 16.48 27.32
N GLY A 310 0.00 16.46 26.99
CA GLY A 310 -0.90 17.59 27.26
C GLY A 310 -2.36 17.17 27.39
N ASP A 311 -3.15 18.00 28.09
CA ASP A 311 -4.59 17.82 28.33
C ASP A 311 -5.48 18.24 27.14
N GLU A 312 -4.91 18.83 26.08
CA GLU A 312 -5.64 19.17 24.86
C GLU A 312 -5.98 17.92 24.02
N SER A 313 -7.02 18.03 23.17
CA SER A 313 -7.29 16.98 22.17
C SER A 313 -6.04 16.76 21.30
N LYS A 314 -5.60 15.50 21.18
CA LYS A 314 -4.43 15.09 20.39
C LYS A 314 -4.44 15.66 18.97
N GLU A 315 -5.62 15.77 18.36
CA GLU A 315 -5.82 16.30 17.01
C GLU A 315 -5.58 17.81 16.93
N LYS A 316 -6.07 18.57 17.93
CA LYS A 316 -5.84 20.02 17.99
C LYS A 316 -4.37 20.32 18.20
N HIS A 317 -3.72 19.55 19.06
CA HIS A 317 -2.29 19.71 19.30
C HIS A 317 -1.46 19.40 18.06
N LEU A 318 -1.82 18.33 17.32
CA LEU A 318 -1.20 18.00 16.04
C LEU A 318 -1.38 19.13 15.02
N ALA A 319 -2.59 19.68 14.90
CA ALA A 319 -2.88 20.80 14.01
C ALA A 319 -2.03 22.03 14.32
N ASN A 320 -1.93 22.42 15.59
CA ASN A 320 -1.13 23.57 16.03
C ASN A 320 0.36 23.41 15.69
N ILE A 321 0.94 22.22 15.93
CA ILE A 321 2.35 21.95 15.57
C ILE A 321 2.56 22.07 14.05
N PHE A 322 1.60 21.57 13.26
CA PHE A 322 1.66 21.56 11.79
C PHE A 322 1.38 22.90 11.12
N GLU A 323 1.02 23.95 11.86
CA GLU A 323 1.03 25.34 11.33
C GLU A 323 2.43 25.76 10.86
N ARG A 324 3.49 25.14 11.41
CA ARG A 324 4.89 25.33 10.99
C ARG A 324 5.22 24.71 9.63
N PHE A 325 4.34 23.86 9.09
CA PHE A 325 4.48 23.33 7.73
C PHE A 325 3.69 24.26 6.78
N PRO A 326 4.31 24.83 5.72
CA PRO A 326 3.61 25.72 4.78
C PRO A 326 2.40 25.06 4.11
N ASP A 327 1.25 25.73 4.07
CA ASP A 327 -0.01 25.20 3.53
C ASP A 327 -0.48 25.88 2.24
N ASP A 328 0.45 26.51 1.52
CA ASP A 328 0.22 27.11 0.21
C ASP A 328 1.19 26.54 -0.83
N MET A 329 0.66 26.32 -2.05
CA MET A 329 1.37 25.66 -3.14
C MET A 329 2.67 26.37 -3.54
N GLU A 330 2.68 27.70 -3.52
CA GLU A 330 3.82 28.48 -4.02
C GLU A 330 5.00 28.44 -3.04
N THR A 331 4.74 28.55 -1.74
CA THR A 331 5.78 28.40 -0.70
C THR A 331 6.32 26.97 -0.70
N LEU A 332 5.46 25.96 -0.77
CA LEU A 332 5.87 24.55 -0.84
C LEU A 332 6.82 24.28 -2.02
N ARG A 333 6.55 24.90 -3.17
CA ARG A 333 7.37 24.81 -4.38
C ARG A 333 8.69 25.57 -4.25
N LYS A 334 8.64 26.85 -3.89
CA LYS A 334 9.83 27.71 -3.75
C LYS A 334 10.80 27.21 -2.69
N GLU A 335 10.27 26.71 -1.58
CA GLU A 335 11.08 26.13 -0.50
C GLU A 335 11.51 24.68 -0.77
N LYS A 336 11.10 24.08 -1.91
CA LYS A 336 11.41 22.71 -2.33
C LYS A 336 11.01 21.67 -1.28
N LEU A 337 9.81 21.82 -0.71
CA LEU A 337 9.26 20.91 0.29
C LEU A 337 8.49 19.75 -0.34
N ALA A 338 7.94 19.96 -1.55
CA ALA A 338 7.23 18.93 -2.31
C ALA A 338 7.71 18.85 -3.76
N TYR A 339 7.34 17.77 -4.44
CA TYR A 339 7.59 17.57 -5.85
C TYR A 339 6.39 18.02 -6.70
N PHE A 340 6.68 18.57 -7.89
CA PHE A 340 5.68 19.14 -8.78
C PHE A 340 5.94 18.72 -10.24
N THR A 341 4.85 18.61 -11.00
CA THR A 341 4.86 18.46 -12.46
C THR A 341 4.64 19.82 -13.11
N TYR A 342 5.42 20.11 -14.13
CA TYR A 342 5.35 21.34 -14.92
C TYR A 342 4.77 20.99 -16.29
N LYS A 343 3.74 21.74 -16.73
CA LYS A 343 3.05 21.50 -18.00
C LYS A 343 2.97 22.80 -18.80
N PRO A 344 3.40 22.82 -20.08
CA PRO A 344 3.26 24.00 -20.90
C PRO A 344 1.77 24.29 -21.19
N VAL A 345 1.35 25.53 -20.99
CA VAL A 345 0.00 26.02 -21.34
C VAL A 345 -0.02 26.62 -22.74
N SER A 346 1.12 27.22 -23.13
CA SER A 346 1.41 27.75 -24.47
C SER A 346 2.81 27.27 -24.89
N SER A 347 3.24 27.61 -26.11
CA SER A 347 4.66 27.48 -26.49
C SER A 347 5.50 28.41 -25.61
N PRO A 348 6.23 27.90 -24.60
CA PRO A 348 6.95 28.75 -23.68
C PRO A 348 8.20 29.29 -24.40
N GLU A 349 8.40 30.61 -24.39
CA GLU A 349 9.65 31.22 -24.85
C GLU A 349 10.50 31.56 -23.62
N GLY A 350 11.59 30.83 -23.41
CA GLY A 350 12.52 31.06 -22.31
C GLY A 350 13.26 29.80 -21.87
N ASP A 351 14.37 29.99 -21.15
CA ASP A 351 15.23 28.93 -20.62
C ASP A 351 15.14 28.77 -19.09
N ASP A 352 14.36 29.63 -18.41
CA ASP A 352 14.15 29.62 -16.97
C ASP A 352 12.71 29.23 -16.60
N ILE A 353 12.56 28.08 -15.95
CA ILE A 353 11.26 27.53 -15.54
C ILE A 353 10.51 28.45 -14.57
N GLU A 354 11.22 29.19 -13.70
CA GLU A 354 10.58 30.08 -12.72
C GLU A 354 9.92 31.28 -13.41
N THR A 355 10.59 31.85 -14.40
CA THR A 355 10.05 32.91 -15.24
C THR A 355 8.84 32.44 -16.04
N LEU A 356 8.89 31.21 -16.58
CA LEU A 356 7.77 30.62 -17.33
C LEU A 356 6.54 30.32 -16.46
N VAL A 357 6.76 29.89 -15.22
CA VAL A 357 5.67 29.74 -14.23
C VAL A 357 5.08 31.11 -13.86
N SER A 358 5.95 32.10 -13.62
CA SER A 358 5.53 33.46 -13.23
C SER A 358 4.76 34.18 -14.35
N SER A 359 5.08 33.90 -15.61
CA SER A 359 4.38 34.45 -16.78
C SER A 359 3.06 33.74 -17.10
N GLY A 360 2.81 32.59 -16.47
CA GLY A 360 1.65 31.73 -16.75
C GLY A 360 1.80 30.86 -18.00
N ALA A 361 2.97 30.84 -18.65
CA ALA A 361 3.27 29.96 -19.78
C ALA A 361 3.36 28.49 -19.36
N VAL A 362 3.67 28.22 -18.09
CA VAL A 362 3.75 26.88 -17.51
C VAL A 362 2.83 26.78 -16.29
N LYS A 363 1.98 25.73 -16.28
CA LYS A 363 1.16 25.36 -15.13
C LYS A 363 1.92 24.37 -14.26
N VAL A 364 1.79 24.53 -12.94
CA VAL A 364 2.40 23.64 -11.95
C VAL A 364 1.31 22.85 -11.23
N GLU A 365 1.50 21.54 -11.11
CA GLU A 365 0.60 20.64 -10.38
C GLU A 365 1.42 19.79 -9.41
N PRO A 366 0.91 19.48 -8.21
CA PRO A 366 1.66 18.66 -7.25
C PRO A 366 1.73 17.21 -7.74
N ILE A 367 2.91 16.58 -7.57
CA ILE A 367 3.03 15.13 -7.81
C ILE A 367 2.36 14.40 -6.66
N THR A 368 1.40 13.53 -6.95
CA THR A 368 0.69 12.73 -5.94
C THR A 368 1.68 11.77 -5.25
N TYR A 369 1.54 11.61 -3.94
CA TYR A 369 2.30 10.63 -3.18
C TYR A 369 1.76 9.22 -3.45
N GLU A 370 2.60 8.35 -4.01
CA GLU A 370 2.29 6.98 -4.44
C GLU A 370 2.80 5.91 -3.46
N ASP A 371 3.45 6.31 -2.37
CA ASP A 371 4.05 5.40 -1.39
C ASP A 371 3.24 5.37 -0.08
N PHE A 372 3.86 4.87 1.01
CA PHE A 372 3.19 4.65 2.29
C PHE A 372 3.89 5.38 3.45
N LEU A 373 3.12 5.64 4.50
CA LEU A 373 3.69 6.18 5.74
C LEU A 373 4.60 5.13 6.41
N PRO A 374 5.86 5.44 6.75
CA PRO A 374 6.79 4.41 7.20
C PRO A 374 6.59 3.95 8.65
N VAL A 375 6.24 4.85 9.58
CA VAL A 375 6.10 4.53 11.03
C VAL A 375 4.85 5.16 11.67
N SER A 376 4.15 6.08 10.99
CA SER A 376 2.86 6.59 11.46
C SER A 376 1.70 5.61 11.26
N ALA A 377 1.90 4.55 10.45
CA ALA A 377 0.94 3.46 10.25
C ALA A 377 0.91 2.39 11.36
N ALA A 378 1.86 2.45 12.30
CA ALA A 378 1.96 1.51 13.41
C ALA A 378 0.66 1.41 14.22
N GLY A 379 -0.07 2.52 14.37
CA GLY A 379 -1.35 2.56 15.06
C GLY A 379 -2.39 1.67 14.37
N ILE A 380 -2.51 1.72 13.05
CA ILE A 380 -3.37 0.86 12.24
C ILE A 380 -2.93 -0.60 12.36
N PHE A 381 -1.63 -0.90 12.31
CA PHE A 381 -1.16 -2.27 12.48
C PHE A 381 -1.46 -2.84 13.87
N HIS A 382 -1.16 -2.11 14.95
CA HIS A 382 -1.48 -2.53 16.31
C HIS A 382 -2.98 -2.70 16.52
N SER A 383 -3.78 -1.72 16.09
CA SER A 383 -5.23 -1.77 16.25
C SER A 383 -5.91 -2.82 15.36
N ASN A 384 -5.30 -3.22 14.24
CA ASN A 384 -5.77 -4.36 13.44
C ASN A 384 -5.41 -5.71 14.09
N LEU A 385 -4.38 -5.77 14.92
CA LEU A 385 -3.91 -7.03 15.53
C LEU A 385 -4.37 -7.20 16.99
N GLY A 386 -4.85 -6.14 17.64
CA GLY A 386 -5.20 -6.07 19.06
C GLY A 386 -4.02 -5.60 19.93
N ASP A 387 -4.30 -5.04 21.12
CA ASP A 387 -3.30 -4.48 22.05
C ASP A 387 -2.30 -5.50 22.65
N ASP A 388 -2.49 -6.81 22.41
CA ASP A 388 -1.78 -7.89 23.10
C ASP A 388 -0.46 -8.36 22.43
N GLY A 389 0.19 -7.54 21.59
CA GLY A 389 1.18 -8.05 20.62
C GLY A 389 2.55 -7.39 20.54
N GLY A 390 3.03 -6.62 21.52
CA GLY A 390 4.35 -5.99 21.42
C GLY A 390 5.51 -6.97 21.59
N MET A 391 6.34 -7.20 20.56
CA MET A 391 7.65 -7.85 20.73
C MET A 391 8.68 -6.86 21.31
N SER A 392 9.45 -7.27 22.32
CA SER A 392 10.38 -6.39 23.05
C SER A 392 11.68 -6.04 22.31
N HIS A 393 11.86 -6.49 21.08
CA HIS A 393 13.12 -6.36 20.34
C HIS A 393 12.96 -5.65 19.00
N SER A 394 13.45 -4.41 18.92
CA SER A 394 13.72 -3.72 17.66
C SER A 394 15.07 -4.21 17.13
N VAL A 395 15.06 -5.06 16.10
CA VAL A 395 16.27 -5.35 15.32
C VAL A 395 16.31 -4.31 14.21
N GLY A 396 17.29 -3.41 14.24
CA GLY A 396 17.37 -2.30 13.30
C GLY A 396 17.30 -2.72 11.83
N ALA A 397 16.98 -1.74 10.97
CA ALA A 397 16.79 -1.91 9.53
C ALA A 397 17.82 -2.85 8.90
N ASP A 398 17.32 -3.90 8.23
CA ASP A 398 18.11 -4.89 7.52
C ASP A 398 17.68 -4.95 6.05
N GLN A 399 17.83 -3.81 5.37
CA GLN A 399 17.50 -3.66 3.96
C GLN A 399 18.32 -4.62 3.08
N GLY A 400 19.59 -4.85 3.42
CA GLY A 400 20.46 -5.74 2.64
C GLY A 400 19.97 -7.19 2.62
N SER A 401 19.54 -7.72 3.77
CA SER A 401 18.92 -9.05 3.83
C SER A 401 17.60 -9.10 3.08
N PHE A 402 16.76 -8.07 3.22
CA PHE A 402 15.50 -7.97 2.49
C PHE A 402 15.69 -7.95 0.96
N GLU A 403 16.62 -7.15 0.45
CA GLU A 403 16.94 -7.08 -0.98
C GLU A 403 17.52 -8.39 -1.52
N LYS A 404 18.28 -9.11 -0.70
CA LYS A 404 18.75 -10.46 -1.03
C LYS A 404 17.58 -11.44 -1.16
N SER A 405 16.62 -11.41 -0.22
CA SER A 405 15.40 -12.22 -0.28
C SER A 405 14.51 -11.84 -1.48
N LEU A 406 14.41 -10.55 -1.79
CA LEU A 406 13.66 -10.02 -2.92
C LEU A 406 14.29 -10.39 -4.28
N GLY A 407 15.62 -10.54 -4.31
CA GLY A 407 16.40 -10.81 -5.51
C GLY A 407 16.79 -9.56 -6.32
N CYS A 408 16.51 -8.36 -5.79
CA CYS A 408 16.95 -7.09 -6.37
C CYS A 408 16.95 -5.97 -5.31
N VAL A 409 17.59 -4.84 -5.65
CA VAL A 409 17.57 -3.62 -4.86
C VAL A 409 16.23 -2.92 -4.99
N VAL A 410 15.68 -2.40 -3.89
CA VAL A 410 14.44 -1.60 -3.94
C VAL A 410 14.71 -0.24 -4.60
N LYS A 411 13.77 0.26 -5.39
CA LYS A 411 13.87 1.61 -5.96
C LYS A 411 13.67 2.64 -4.86
N LYS A 412 14.40 3.76 -4.93
CA LYS A 412 14.26 4.87 -3.99
C LYS A 412 13.18 5.82 -4.46
N GLU A 413 12.17 6.02 -3.64
CA GLU A 413 11.00 6.83 -3.96
C GLU A 413 11.34 8.28 -4.30
N PHE A 414 12.26 8.91 -3.54
CA PHE A 414 12.65 10.30 -3.78
C PHE A 414 13.34 10.50 -5.14
N GLU A 415 14.12 9.52 -5.59
CA GLU A 415 14.78 9.58 -6.91
C GLU A 415 13.73 9.51 -8.02
N LEU A 416 12.71 8.65 -7.88
CA LEU A 416 11.60 8.55 -8.84
C LEU A 416 10.80 9.86 -8.93
N TYR A 417 10.44 10.46 -7.80
CA TYR A 417 9.72 11.75 -7.82
C TYR A 417 10.57 12.90 -8.37
N SER A 418 11.88 12.91 -8.09
CA SER A 418 12.81 13.88 -8.68
C SER A 418 12.86 13.74 -10.20
N GLU A 419 12.96 12.50 -10.69
CA GLU A 419 13.02 12.22 -12.13
C GLU A 419 11.71 12.63 -12.85
N MET A 420 10.54 12.39 -12.23
CA MET A 420 9.25 12.87 -12.75
C MET A 420 9.23 14.41 -12.87
N GLN A 421 9.66 15.10 -11.82
CA GLN A 421 9.72 16.57 -11.82
C GLN A 421 10.69 17.07 -12.90
N GLU A 422 11.93 16.57 -12.92
CA GLU A 422 12.98 16.98 -13.85
C GLU A 422 12.60 16.70 -15.30
N THR A 423 11.93 15.58 -15.58
CA THR A 423 11.42 15.27 -16.92
C THR A 423 10.37 16.27 -17.35
N SER A 424 9.40 16.59 -16.48
CA SER A 424 8.37 17.58 -16.80
C SER A 424 8.94 18.99 -17.02
N ILE A 425 10.01 19.37 -16.30
CA ILE A 425 10.71 20.63 -16.52
C ILE A 425 11.42 20.62 -17.88
N ARG A 426 12.14 19.53 -18.22
CA ARG A 426 12.82 19.40 -19.51
C ARG A 426 11.85 19.49 -20.68
N GLU A 427 10.66 18.89 -20.57
CA GLU A 427 9.62 18.98 -21.59
C GLU A 427 9.06 20.39 -21.77
N CYS A 428 9.05 21.21 -20.72
CA CYS A 428 8.66 22.63 -20.82
C CYS A 428 9.74 23.51 -21.44
N LEU A 429 11.01 23.11 -21.37
CA LEU A 429 12.16 23.87 -21.87
C LEU A 429 12.67 23.40 -23.25
N ALA A 430 12.11 22.30 -23.77
CA ALA A 430 12.39 21.75 -25.08
C ALA A 430 11.53 22.42 -26.17
#